data_AF-A0A1N6ZNF6-F1
#
_entry.id   AF-A0A1N6ZNF6-F1
#
_cell.length_a   1.000
_cell.length_b   1.000
_cell.length_c   1.000
_cell.angle_alpha   90.00
_cell.angle_beta   90.00
_cell.angle_gamma   90.00
#
_symmetry.space_group_name_H-M   'P 1'
#
loop_
_entity.id
_entity.type
_entity.pdbx_description
1 polymer ?
#
loop_
_entity_poly.entity_id
_entity_poly.type
_entity_poly.pdbx_seq_one_letter_code
_entity_poly.pdbx_strand_id
1 'polypeptide(L)'
;MRQGNKQASATATLAIIAGIALGKKAVEVDLPPVKRGRPPLPPRLHVRKDRGGEHGMGCILHLGQRRSFGITADNKEACEAAVKVRERSDLGKAIGKIDHEAVPLSTILADWLAEQHRKFGGTVYGEGQVRQMANQVERLLRFFGQNATLGQVNPARCREYVGWLKAQLKDPSDPARGHYAEGTAFGDLRRLRSAVLLYKESAVIWMPRRVVVPGRSKPRKHYLTRSQVARILASAIWGWVWDPDSRDWATETIVDPETGRATVRRKVDAVFRKGARRARWQGRMLARFILIGVYTGTRLGHLWGLSWARHPNHGHIDVRTGILHRCGSVEEREAIANKQNPNVEMPPSLARLVVRWHGNDRSRNARFVIQRHGHGGRSYECGETLYVQYKAAARRAALGNSIVHELRHTTMTWVTEETGSDAVAARFIGVSPDIGRRTYSHAGVHATHIAAQALGNMARKRDELSTRDLEAEKPRGKKTIAEATVARLARSRKLGVMSEATPRPE
;
A
#
# COMPACT_ATOMS: atom_id res chain seq x y z
N MET A 1 7.04 20.43 29.41
CA MET A 1 8.14 21.27 28.88
C MET A 1 9.53 20.63 28.87
N ARG A 2 9.77 19.43 29.43
CA ARG A 2 11.13 18.81 29.45
C ARG A 2 11.52 17.87 28.28
N GLN A 3 10.61 17.57 27.33
CA GLN A 3 10.92 16.70 26.16
C GLN A 3 11.31 17.45 24.88
N GLY A 4 10.97 18.74 24.75
CA GLY A 4 11.30 19.55 23.57
C GLY A 4 12.79 19.91 23.46
N ASN A 5 13.51 20.00 24.60
CA ASN A 5 14.91 20.42 24.62
C ASN A 5 15.92 19.32 24.23
N LYS A 6 15.54 18.03 24.29
CA LYS A 6 16.42 16.94 23.83
C LYS A 6 16.33 16.70 22.30
N GLN A 7 15.22 17.06 21.66
CA GLN A 7 14.99 16.84 20.23
C GLN A 7 15.61 17.92 19.34
N ALA A 8 15.59 19.20 19.75
CA ALA A 8 16.27 20.27 19.03
C ALA A 8 17.81 20.14 19.09
N SER A 9 18.34 19.58 20.19
CA SER A 9 19.77 19.38 20.39
C SER A 9 20.36 18.29 19.48
N ALA A 10 19.70 17.15 19.26
CA ALA A 10 20.25 16.06 18.44
C ALA A 10 20.34 16.41 16.95
N THR A 11 19.32 17.09 16.40
CA THR A 11 19.29 17.48 14.98
C THR A 11 20.22 18.66 14.69
N ALA A 12 20.34 19.63 15.62
CA ALA A 12 21.30 20.73 15.51
C ALA A 12 22.75 20.24 15.69
N THR A 13 23.00 19.31 16.61
CA THR A 13 24.34 18.74 16.85
C THR A 13 24.78 17.87 15.67
N LEU A 14 23.88 17.09 15.04
CA LEU A 14 24.20 16.33 13.83
C LEU A 14 24.41 17.23 12.60
N ALA A 15 23.67 18.33 12.47
CA ALA A 15 23.87 19.31 11.39
C ALA A 15 25.16 20.12 11.54
N ILE A 16 25.56 20.45 12.78
CA ILE A 16 26.82 21.15 13.08
C ILE A 16 28.03 20.21 12.94
N ILE A 17 27.94 18.96 13.41
CA ILE A 17 29.01 17.97 13.24
C ILE A 17 29.16 17.56 11.76
N ALA A 18 28.06 17.44 11.02
CA ALA A 18 28.11 17.17 9.57
C ALA A 18 28.62 18.39 8.77
N GLY A 19 28.20 19.60 9.12
CA GLY A 19 28.64 20.85 8.48
C GLY A 19 30.12 21.17 8.73
N ILE A 20 30.65 20.87 9.91
CA ILE A 20 32.08 21.06 10.24
C ILE A 20 32.95 19.95 9.62
N ALA A 21 32.41 18.74 9.44
CA ALA A 21 33.13 17.64 8.76
C ALA A 21 33.14 17.78 7.22
N LEU A 22 32.11 18.40 6.62
CA LEU A 22 31.99 18.59 5.17
C LEU A 22 32.74 19.83 4.64
N GLY A 23 33.14 20.76 5.51
CA GLY A 23 33.94 21.94 5.12
C GLY A 23 35.46 21.74 5.12
N LYS A 24 35.99 20.58 5.58
CA LYS A 24 37.44 20.37 5.75
C LYS A 24 37.99 19.02 5.27
N LYS A 25 37.26 18.25 4.45
CA LYS A 25 37.80 17.03 3.81
C LYS A 25 37.62 16.94 2.29
N ALA A 26 37.46 18.10 1.66
CA ALA A 26 37.63 18.27 0.21
C ALA A 26 38.87 19.11 -0.14
N VAL A 27 39.76 19.36 0.84
CA VAL A 27 41.00 20.14 0.65
C VAL A 27 42.15 19.33 1.25
N GLU A 28 43.17 19.10 0.42
CA GLU A 28 44.45 18.45 0.72
C GLU A 28 44.40 16.96 1.12
N VAL A 29 44.01 16.10 0.17
CA VAL A 29 44.63 14.77 0.11
C VAL A 29 45.85 14.92 -0.77
N ASP A 30 47.03 14.83 -0.17
CA ASP A 30 48.29 14.77 -0.90
C ASP A 30 48.19 13.63 -1.93
N LEU A 31 48.23 13.96 -3.22
CA LEU A 31 48.14 12.97 -4.28
C LEU A 31 49.32 12.01 -4.09
N PRO A 32 49.10 10.68 -3.96
CA PRO A 32 50.21 9.77 -3.86
C PRO A 32 51.10 9.98 -5.10
N PRO A 33 52.44 10.04 -4.94
CA PRO A 33 53.33 10.29 -6.06
C PRO A 33 53.01 9.29 -7.15
N VAL A 34 52.74 9.81 -8.36
CA VAL A 34 52.53 8.99 -9.55
C VAL A 34 53.71 8.02 -9.61
N LYS A 35 53.46 6.73 -9.36
CA LYS A 35 54.52 5.71 -9.41
C LYS A 35 55.14 5.80 -10.80
N ARG A 36 56.37 6.32 -10.88
CA ARG A 36 57.16 6.32 -12.11
C ARG A 36 57.40 4.86 -12.49
N GLY A 37 56.64 4.40 -13.46
CA GLY A 37 56.63 3.03 -13.96
C GLY A 37 55.71 2.95 -15.18
N ARG A 38 55.91 1.93 -16.01
CA ARG A 38 55.10 1.70 -17.21
C ARG A 38 53.61 1.64 -16.80
N PRO A 39 52.71 2.39 -17.46
CA PRO A 39 51.30 2.38 -17.09
C PRO A 39 50.74 0.95 -17.13
N PRO A 40 49.83 0.60 -16.21
CA PRO A 40 49.23 -0.73 -16.18
C PRO A 40 48.54 -1.02 -17.52
N LEU A 41 48.62 -2.27 -17.96
CA LEU A 41 47.96 -2.69 -19.19
C LEU A 41 46.44 -2.42 -19.10
N PRO A 42 45.83 -1.82 -20.14
CA PRO A 42 44.41 -1.55 -20.15
C PRO A 42 43.60 -2.85 -20.02
N PRO A 43 42.36 -2.81 -19.48
CA PRO A 43 41.43 -3.93 -19.49
C PRO A 43 41.30 -4.51 -20.90
N ARG A 44 41.52 -5.82 -21.06
CA ARG A 44 41.35 -6.49 -22.36
C ARG A 44 40.23 -7.50 -22.29
N LEU A 45 39.46 -7.61 -23.38
CA LEU A 45 38.52 -8.69 -23.54
C LEU A 45 39.28 -10.02 -23.65
N HIS A 46 38.89 -10.98 -22.84
CA HIS A 46 39.38 -12.34 -22.88
C HIS A 46 38.19 -13.29 -22.90
N VAL A 47 38.29 -14.39 -23.65
CA VAL A 47 37.23 -15.39 -23.74
C VAL A 47 37.64 -16.60 -22.92
N ARG A 48 36.84 -16.93 -21.91
CA ARG A 48 36.97 -18.18 -21.16
C ARG A 48 36.24 -19.29 -21.90
N LYS A 49 37.01 -20.22 -22.47
CA LYS A 49 36.46 -21.42 -23.12
C LYS A 49 35.97 -22.48 -22.14
N ASP A 50 36.34 -22.36 -20.86
CA ASP A 50 35.98 -23.30 -19.79
C ASP A 50 34.62 -23.00 -19.12
N ARG A 51 33.94 -21.91 -19.51
CA ARG A 51 32.60 -21.54 -19.03
C ARG A 51 31.80 -20.92 -20.17
N GLY A 52 30.46 -21.03 -20.12
CA GLY A 52 29.58 -20.38 -21.10
C GLY A 52 29.24 -21.22 -22.32
N GLY A 53 29.42 -22.55 -22.26
CA GLY A 53 29.05 -23.46 -23.34
C GLY A 53 29.93 -23.31 -24.58
N GLU A 54 29.36 -23.62 -25.74
CA GLU A 54 30.03 -23.64 -27.05
C GLU A 54 30.67 -22.29 -27.42
N HIS A 55 30.08 -21.18 -26.96
CA HIS A 55 30.52 -19.83 -27.31
C HIS A 55 31.56 -19.25 -26.35
N GLY A 56 31.81 -19.89 -25.20
CA GLY A 56 32.68 -19.34 -24.16
C GLY A 56 32.11 -18.09 -23.48
N MET A 57 32.71 -17.68 -22.37
CA MET A 57 32.25 -16.54 -21.57
C MET A 57 33.21 -15.35 -21.71
N GLY A 58 32.66 -14.19 -22.06
CA GLY A 58 33.40 -12.94 -22.10
C GLY A 58 33.83 -12.51 -20.69
N CYS A 59 35.13 -12.29 -20.50
CA CYS A 59 35.70 -11.80 -19.26
C CYS A 59 36.71 -10.68 -19.51
N ILE A 60 36.91 -9.83 -18.52
CA ILE A 60 38.00 -8.87 -18.55
C ILE A 60 39.23 -9.49 -17.91
N LEU A 61 40.36 -9.36 -18.60
CA LEU A 61 41.68 -9.47 -18.00
C LEU A 61 42.19 -8.06 -17.67
N HIS A 62 42.33 -7.76 -16.38
CA HIS A 62 42.88 -6.49 -15.90
C HIS A 62 43.74 -6.74 -14.67
N LEU A 63 44.99 -6.24 -14.68
CA LEU A 63 45.98 -6.44 -13.61
C LEU A 63 46.18 -7.92 -13.21
N GLY A 64 46.17 -8.82 -14.20
CA GLY A 64 46.33 -10.27 -13.97
C GLY A 64 45.09 -10.98 -13.43
N GLN A 65 44.03 -10.26 -13.04
CA GLN A 65 42.78 -10.87 -12.59
C GLN A 65 41.78 -11.03 -13.76
N ARG A 66 41.19 -12.22 -13.84
CA ARG A 66 40.10 -12.54 -14.78
C ARG A 66 38.75 -12.37 -14.09
N ARG A 67 37.92 -11.43 -14.55
CA ARG A 67 36.54 -11.23 -14.04
C ARG A 67 35.52 -11.42 -15.16
N SER A 68 34.64 -12.41 -14.99
CA SER A 68 33.56 -12.68 -15.94
C SER A 68 32.43 -11.65 -15.79
N PHE A 69 31.83 -11.27 -16.92
CA PHE A 69 30.63 -10.44 -16.95
C PHE A 69 29.32 -11.23 -16.89
N GLY A 70 29.38 -12.55 -17.01
CA GLY A 70 28.19 -13.37 -17.24
C GLY A 70 27.55 -13.14 -18.61
N ILE A 71 28.30 -12.58 -19.57
CA ILE A 71 27.92 -12.40 -20.98
C ILE A 71 28.69 -13.44 -21.79
N THR A 72 28.01 -14.16 -22.67
CA THR A 72 28.61 -15.11 -23.62
C THR A 72 29.39 -14.38 -24.71
N ALA A 73 30.46 -14.98 -25.23
CA ALA A 73 31.40 -14.26 -26.10
C ALA A 73 30.88 -14.04 -27.54
N ASP A 74 29.75 -14.64 -27.88
CA ASP A 74 28.97 -14.39 -29.10
C ASP A 74 28.41 -12.96 -29.15
N ASN A 75 28.08 -12.35 -28.01
CA ASN A 75 27.65 -10.96 -27.91
C ASN A 75 28.85 -10.00 -27.81
N LYS A 76 29.59 -9.90 -28.92
CA LYS A 76 30.82 -9.10 -29.03
C LYS A 76 30.60 -7.63 -28.68
N GLU A 77 29.49 -7.03 -29.12
CA GLU A 77 29.13 -5.64 -28.81
C GLU A 77 28.94 -5.41 -27.31
N ALA A 78 28.21 -6.30 -26.62
CA ALA A 78 28.00 -6.18 -25.18
C ALA A 78 29.30 -6.41 -24.38
N CYS A 79 30.15 -7.33 -24.85
CA CYS A 79 31.48 -7.56 -24.26
C CYS A 79 32.39 -6.32 -24.40
N GLU A 80 32.44 -5.71 -25.59
CA GLU A 80 33.23 -4.51 -25.86
C GLU A 80 32.70 -3.28 -25.11
N ALA A 81 31.38 -3.13 -25.02
CA ALA A 81 30.76 -2.08 -24.20
C ALA A 81 31.13 -2.23 -22.72
N ALA A 82 31.17 -3.46 -22.20
CA ALA A 82 31.55 -3.74 -20.83
C ALA A 82 33.05 -3.45 -20.56
N VAL A 83 33.93 -3.71 -21.53
CA VAL A 83 35.36 -3.30 -21.50
C VAL A 83 35.50 -1.78 -21.46
N LYS A 84 34.80 -1.06 -22.35
CA LYS A 84 34.82 0.42 -22.39
C LYS A 84 34.28 1.04 -21.10
N VAL A 85 33.23 0.46 -20.51
CA VAL A 85 32.71 0.90 -19.20
C VAL A 85 33.76 0.70 -18.11
N ARG A 86 34.56 -0.37 -18.18
CA ARG A 86 35.62 -0.63 -17.21
C ARG A 86 36.84 0.27 -17.41
N GLU A 87 37.29 0.48 -18.64
CA GLU A 87 38.32 1.45 -18.99
C GLU A 87 37.96 2.84 -18.50
N ARG A 88 36.73 3.30 -18.76
CA ARG A 88 36.23 4.58 -18.25
C ARG A 88 36.15 4.62 -16.72
N SER A 89 35.87 3.50 -16.08
CA SER A 89 35.88 3.38 -14.61
C SER A 89 37.29 3.45 -14.03
N ASP A 90 38.27 2.81 -14.67
CA ASP A 90 39.66 2.79 -14.21
C ASP A 90 40.32 4.16 -14.50
N LEU A 91 39.96 4.82 -15.61
CA LEU A 91 40.25 6.24 -15.86
C LEU A 91 39.57 7.15 -14.83
N GLY A 92 38.31 6.87 -14.46
CA GLY A 92 37.60 7.62 -13.41
C GLY A 92 38.32 7.55 -12.06
N LYS A 93 38.84 6.38 -11.70
CA LYS A 93 39.69 6.20 -10.51
C LYS A 93 41.02 6.96 -10.61
N ALA A 94 41.65 6.96 -11.79
CA ALA A 94 42.93 7.64 -12.03
C ALA A 94 42.83 9.17 -12.06
N ILE A 95 41.67 9.73 -12.45
CA ILE A 95 41.41 11.17 -12.51
C ILE A 95 40.94 11.74 -11.15
N GLY A 96 40.80 10.91 -10.11
CA GLY A 96 40.31 11.34 -8.80
C GLY A 96 38.79 11.55 -8.73
N LYS A 97 38.01 10.93 -9.63
CA LYS A 97 36.55 10.86 -9.45
C LYS A 97 36.24 9.85 -8.34
N ILE A 98 35.92 10.40 -7.17
CA ILE A 98 35.57 9.81 -5.88
C ILE A 98 35.24 8.30 -5.96
N ASP A 99 36.09 7.46 -5.35
CA ASP A 99 35.78 6.05 -5.17
C ASP A 99 34.56 5.91 -4.24
N HIS A 100 33.55 5.15 -4.64
CA HIS A 100 32.40 4.82 -3.81
C HIS A 100 32.77 4.20 -2.45
N GLU A 101 33.95 3.61 -2.33
CA GLU A 101 34.49 3.10 -1.06
C GLU A 101 34.86 4.23 -0.07
N ALA A 102 35.07 5.46 -0.56
CA ALA A 102 35.42 6.64 0.25
C ALA A 102 34.21 7.53 0.57
N VAL A 103 33.06 7.34 -0.10
CA VAL A 103 31.87 8.18 0.12
C VAL A 103 31.13 7.73 1.38
N PRO A 104 30.96 8.60 2.40
CA PRO A 104 30.17 8.26 3.58
C PRO A 104 28.68 8.10 3.22
N LEU A 105 28.09 7.00 3.67
CA LEU A 105 26.66 6.74 3.51
C LEU A 105 25.79 7.77 4.26
N SER A 106 26.30 8.27 5.39
CA SER A 106 25.66 9.33 6.18
C SER A 106 25.48 10.61 5.38
N THR A 107 26.48 11.03 4.59
CA THR A 107 26.39 12.18 3.69
C THR A 107 25.29 11.98 2.64
N ILE A 108 25.29 10.84 1.96
CA ILE A 108 24.28 10.52 0.92
C ILE A 108 22.86 10.60 1.50
N LEU A 109 22.65 10.01 2.68
CA LEU A 109 21.34 9.99 3.32
C LEU A 109 20.92 11.36 3.88
N ALA A 110 21.88 12.15 4.36
CA ALA A 110 21.62 13.52 4.85
C ALA A 110 21.23 14.45 3.70
N ASP A 111 21.97 14.44 2.59
CA ASP A 111 21.67 15.24 1.39
C ASP A 111 20.31 14.88 0.82
N TRP A 112 20.02 13.57 0.74
CA TRP A 112 18.72 13.08 0.31
C TRP A 112 17.60 13.57 1.24
N LEU A 113 17.78 13.50 2.56
CA LEU A 113 16.77 13.95 3.53
C LEU A 113 16.55 15.47 3.45
N ALA A 114 17.60 16.27 3.25
CA ALA A 114 17.52 17.71 3.05
C ALA A 114 16.74 18.05 1.77
N GLU A 115 16.99 17.34 0.67
CA GLU A 115 16.21 17.45 -0.57
C GLU A 115 14.74 17.06 -0.35
N GLN A 116 14.46 16.00 0.42
CA GLN A 116 13.07 15.63 0.75
C GLN A 116 12.40 16.70 1.62
N HIS A 117 13.13 17.29 2.56
CA HIS A 117 12.62 18.39 3.38
C HIS A 117 12.32 19.62 2.54
N ARG A 118 13.14 19.95 1.54
CA ARG A 118 12.83 21.03 0.58
C ARG A 118 11.57 20.74 -0.24
N LYS A 119 11.36 19.48 -0.64
CA LYS A 119 10.19 19.05 -1.44
C LYS A 119 8.89 18.97 -0.67
N PHE A 120 8.93 18.49 0.57
CA PHE A 120 7.73 18.16 1.35
C PHE A 120 7.52 19.06 2.57
N GLY A 121 8.54 19.78 3.04
CA GLY A 121 8.46 20.62 4.25
C GLY A 121 7.48 21.79 4.11
N GLY A 122 7.17 22.42 5.24
CA GLY A 122 6.33 23.64 5.27
C GLY A 122 4.82 23.41 5.49
N THR A 123 4.37 22.16 5.57
CA THR A 123 3.00 21.82 6.02
C THR A 123 3.03 20.77 7.12
N VAL A 124 2.04 20.74 8.01
CA VAL A 124 1.95 19.73 9.10
C VAL A 124 2.02 18.29 8.56
N TYR A 125 1.39 18.04 7.41
CA TYR A 125 1.43 16.73 6.74
C TYR A 125 2.82 16.42 6.17
N GLY A 126 3.42 17.40 5.51
CA GLY A 126 4.78 17.35 4.98
C GLY A 126 5.84 17.05 6.04
N GLU A 127 5.81 17.80 7.15
CA GLU A 127 6.70 17.60 8.30
C GLU A 127 6.58 16.17 8.88
N GLY A 128 5.37 15.62 8.93
CA GLY A 128 5.13 14.23 9.33
C GLY A 128 5.80 13.22 8.39
N GLN A 129 5.78 13.46 7.07
CA GLN A 129 6.47 12.61 6.10
C GLN A 129 7.98 12.68 6.26
N VAL A 130 8.53 13.89 6.38
CA VAL A 130 9.98 14.08 6.53
C VAL A 130 10.47 13.43 7.82
N ARG A 131 9.73 13.54 8.92
CA ARG A 131 10.02 12.82 10.17
C ARG A 131 10.08 11.31 9.98
N GLN A 132 9.14 10.74 9.21
CA GLN A 132 9.16 9.31 8.92
C GLN A 132 10.43 8.91 8.13
N MET A 133 10.85 9.75 7.18
CA MET A 133 12.08 9.54 6.41
C MET A 133 13.33 9.67 7.28
N ALA A 134 13.34 10.62 8.23
CA ALA A 134 14.43 10.78 9.20
C ALA A 134 14.59 9.54 10.10
N ASN A 135 13.49 9.05 10.68
CA ASN A 135 13.50 7.81 11.48
C ASN A 135 14.02 6.61 10.70
N GLN A 136 13.78 6.60 9.39
CA GLN A 136 14.30 5.57 8.52
C GLN A 136 15.81 5.72 8.27
N VAL A 137 16.29 6.93 7.99
CA VAL A 137 17.73 7.21 7.85
C VAL A 137 18.46 6.77 9.11
N GLU A 138 17.91 7.06 10.28
CA GLU A 138 18.45 6.61 11.57
C GLU A 138 18.54 5.08 11.65
N ARG A 139 17.49 4.34 11.26
CA ARG A 139 17.52 2.87 11.24
C ARG A 139 18.59 2.32 10.30
N LEU A 140 18.76 2.94 9.12
CA LEU A 140 19.79 2.54 8.17
C LEU A 140 21.19 2.78 8.74
N LEU A 141 21.44 3.96 9.31
CA LEU A 141 22.74 4.29 9.91
C LEU A 141 23.05 3.45 11.15
N ARG A 142 22.02 3.06 11.92
CA ARG A 142 22.18 2.15 13.07
C ARG A 142 22.66 0.76 12.66
N PHE A 143 22.22 0.24 11.51
CA PHE A 143 22.66 -1.06 11.01
C PHE A 143 23.97 -1.00 10.22
N PHE A 144 24.05 -0.10 9.23
CA PHE A 144 25.22 -0.02 8.36
C PHE A 144 26.44 0.53 9.10
N GLY A 145 26.21 1.44 10.06
CA GLY A 145 27.21 2.18 10.81
C GLY A 145 27.23 3.66 10.42
N GLN A 146 27.54 4.57 11.36
CA GLN A 146 27.63 6.00 11.07
C GLN A 146 28.80 6.36 10.13
N ASN A 147 29.87 5.55 10.20
CA ASN A 147 31.06 5.68 9.35
C ASN A 147 31.02 4.72 8.15
N ALA A 148 29.86 4.12 7.88
CA ALA A 148 29.71 3.24 6.72
C ALA A 148 29.90 4.03 5.44
N THR A 149 30.59 3.43 4.47
CA THR A 149 30.76 4.00 3.15
C THR A 149 29.83 3.33 2.15
N LEU A 150 29.60 3.97 1.00
CA LEU A 150 28.74 3.43 -0.04
C LEU A 150 29.23 2.07 -0.55
N GLY A 151 30.55 1.82 -0.57
CA GLY A 151 31.14 0.52 -0.90
C GLY A 151 30.64 -0.64 -0.03
N GLN A 152 30.24 -0.37 1.20
CA GLN A 152 29.70 -1.37 2.13
C GLN A 152 28.23 -1.73 1.85
N VAL A 153 27.54 -0.97 0.98
CA VAL A 153 26.16 -1.24 0.58
C VAL A 153 26.15 -2.25 -0.57
N ASN A 154 25.90 -3.52 -0.25
CA ASN A 154 25.87 -4.61 -1.22
C ASN A 154 24.65 -5.54 -1.01
N PRO A 155 24.36 -6.45 -1.96
CA PRO A 155 23.23 -7.37 -1.85
C PRO A 155 23.19 -8.23 -0.58
N ALA A 156 24.35 -8.67 -0.07
CA ALA A 156 24.42 -9.49 1.13
C ALA A 156 24.04 -8.66 2.37
N ARG A 157 24.66 -7.48 2.53
CA ARG A 157 24.35 -6.53 3.61
C ARG A 157 22.90 -6.06 3.57
N CYS A 158 22.30 -5.91 2.39
CA CYS A 158 20.86 -5.59 2.26
C CYS A 158 19.97 -6.73 2.78
N ARG A 159 20.33 -8.00 2.55
CA ARG A 159 19.58 -9.15 3.09
C ARG A 159 19.77 -9.28 4.60
N GLU A 160 20.99 -9.09 5.09
CA GLU A 160 21.28 -9.04 6.53
C GLU A 160 20.47 -7.93 7.22
N TYR A 161 20.34 -6.75 6.60
CA TYR A 161 19.51 -5.67 7.11
C TYR A 161 18.04 -6.08 7.28
N VAL A 162 17.48 -6.82 6.32
CA VAL A 162 16.09 -7.31 6.42
C VAL A 162 15.94 -8.25 7.62
N GLY A 163 16.88 -9.18 7.81
CA GLY A 163 16.89 -10.09 8.95
C GLY A 163 17.04 -9.34 10.28
N TRP A 164 18.02 -8.44 10.36
CA TRP A 164 18.28 -7.60 11.52
C TRP A 164 17.06 -6.78 11.91
N LEU A 165 16.42 -6.08 10.95
CA LEU A 165 15.29 -5.21 11.25
C LEU A 165 14.09 -6.00 11.77
N LYS A 166 13.83 -7.21 11.23
CA LYS A 166 12.76 -8.09 11.71
C LYS A 166 12.97 -8.54 13.16
N ALA A 167 14.21 -8.65 13.62
CA ALA A 167 14.51 -8.95 15.02
C ALA A 167 14.32 -7.73 15.94
N GLN A 168 14.35 -6.50 15.41
CA GLN A 168 14.19 -5.29 16.22
C GLN A 168 12.73 -5.05 16.63
N LEU A 169 12.54 -4.60 17.86
CA LEU A 169 11.26 -4.05 18.34
C LEU A 169 11.02 -2.68 17.70
N LYS A 170 9.76 -2.38 17.37
CA LYS A 170 9.38 -1.03 16.90
C LYS A 170 9.65 0.04 17.94
N ASP A 171 9.45 -0.31 19.20
CA ASP A 171 9.61 0.55 20.36
C ASP A 171 10.16 -0.31 21.51
N PRO A 172 11.43 -0.14 21.90
CA PRO A 172 12.00 -0.87 23.02
C PRO A 172 11.28 -0.62 24.34
N SER A 173 10.60 0.53 24.48
CA SER A 173 9.84 0.87 25.69
C SER A 173 8.43 0.27 25.72
N ASP A 174 7.93 -0.20 24.58
CA ASP A 174 6.59 -0.78 24.44
C ASP A 174 6.64 -2.05 23.57
N PRO A 175 7.05 -3.20 24.17
CA PRO A 175 7.12 -4.49 23.46
C PRO A 175 5.80 -4.92 22.81
N ALA A 176 4.65 -4.43 23.31
CA ALA A 176 3.34 -4.75 22.76
C ALA A 176 3.13 -4.19 21.34
N ARG A 177 3.96 -3.24 20.88
CA ARG A 177 3.97 -2.77 19.48
C ARG A 177 4.57 -3.80 18.52
N GLY A 178 5.26 -4.81 19.06
CA GLY A 178 5.88 -5.91 18.34
C GLY A 178 7.05 -5.49 17.46
N HIS A 179 7.52 -6.45 16.68
CA HIS A 179 8.67 -6.28 15.79
C HIS A 179 8.32 -5.58 14.48
N TYR A 180 9.35 -5.11 13.77
CA TYR A 180 9.19 -4.56 12.42
C TYR A 180 8.79 -5.66 11.42
N ALA A 181 7.89 -5.30 10.51
CA ALA A 181 7.51 -6.16 9.40
C ALA A 181 8.52 -6.03 8.24
N GLU A 182 8.64 -7.07 7.43
CA GLU A 182 9.48 -7.09 6.22
C GLU A 182 9.16 -5.96 5.24
N GLY A 183 7.88 -5.56 5.15
CA GLY A 183 7.46 -4.39 4.36
C GLY A 183 8.11 -3.07 4.81
N THR A 184 8.54 -2.96 6.06
CA THR A 184 9.33 -1.81 6.55
C THR A 184 10.73 -1.84 5.95
N ALA A 185 11.41 -2.99 6.00
CA ALA A 185 12.73 -3.17 5.41
C ALA A 185 12.72 -2.90 3.90
N PHE A 186 11.64 -3.33 3.22
CA PHE A 186 11.38 -2.98 1.81
C PHE A 186 11.35 -1.47 1.59
N GLY A 187 10.56 -0.74 2.39
CA GLY A 187 10.46 0.72 2.31
C GLY A 187 11.80 1.40 2.60
N ASP A 188 12.55 0.84 3.53
CA ASP A 188 13.84 1.34 3.96
C ASP A 188 14.89 1.25 2.84
N LEU A 189 15.07 0.05 2.29
CA LEU A 189 15.99 -0.21 1.17
C LEU A 189 15.54 0.47 -0.13
N ARG A 190 14.23 0.64 -0.34
CA ARG A 190 13.72 1.37 -1.53
C ARG A 190 14.14 2.82 -1.54
N ARG A 191 14.09 3.53 -0.41
CA ARG A 191 14.56 4.93 -0.37
C ARG A 191 16.07 5.03 -0.23
N LEU A 192 16.75 4.06 0.39
CA LEU A 192 18.21 3.98 0.29
C LEU A 192 18.65 3.96 -1.19
N ARG A 193 17.99 3.13 -2.02
CA ARG A 193 18.19 3.14 -3.47
C ARG A 193 17.89 4.51 -4.09
N SER A 194 16.82 5.17 -3.66
CA SER A 194 16.48 6.53 -4.10
C SER A 194 17.55 7.56 -3.75
N ALA A 195 18.13 7.50 -2.55
CA ALA A 195 19.18 8.38 -2.09
C ALA A 195 20.48 8.17 -2.88
N VAL A 196 20.85 6.91 -3.12
CA VAL A 196 22.00 6.55 -3.94
C VAL A 196 21.83 7.00 -5.40
N LEU A 197 20.62 6.90 -5.95
CA LEU A 197 20.31 7.38 -7.30
C LEU A 197 20.37 8.91 -7.41
N LEU A 198 19.79 9.63 -6.44
CA LEU A 198 19.87 11.09 -6.40
C LEU A 198 21.34 11.55 -6.33
N TYR A 199 22.13 10.91 -5.47
CA TYR A 199 23.55 11.22 -5.33
C TYR A 199 24.36 10.89 -6.60
N LYS A 200 23.98 9.83 -7.35
CA LYS A 200 24.58 9.52 -8.65
C LYS A 200 24.26 10.59 -9.71
N GLU A 201 23.08 11.18 -9.67
CA GLU A 201 22.70 12.26 -10.58
C GLU A 201 23.45 13.56 -10.27
N SER A 202 23.72 13.83 -8.99
CA SER A 202 24.47 15.03 -8.56
C SER A 202 25.99 14.87 -8.55
N ALA A 203 26.52 13.64 -8.42
CA ALA A 203 27.95 13.35 -8.35
C ALA A 203 28.36 12.35 -9.45
N VAL A 204 29.39 12.68 -10.24
CA VAL A 204 29.91 11.89 -11.37
C VAL A 204 30.67 10.64 -10.88
N ILE A 205 29.99 9.74 -10.17
CA ILE A 205 30.55 8.55 -9.52
C ILE A 205 30.13 7.30 -10.28
N TRP A 206 31.09 6.39 -10.48
CA TRP A 206 30.83 5.05 -11.00
C TRP A 206 30.36 4.13 -9.88
N MET A 207 29.22 3.46 -10.05
CA MET A 207 28.63 2.57 -9.02
C MET A 207 28.38 1.16 -9.59
N PRO A 208 29.13 0.14 -9.15
CA PRO A 208 28.95 -1.24 -9.62
C PRO A 208 28.02 -2.11 -8.76
N ARG A 209 27.27 -1.60 -7.78
CA ARG A 209 26.44 -2.45 -6.90
C ARG A 209 25.00 -1.98 -6.79
N ARG A 210 24.08 -2.93 -7.02
CA ARG A 210 22.62 -2.72 -6.97
C ARG A 210 22.15 -2.87 -5.54
N VAL A 211 21.54 -1.83 -4.97
CA VAL A 211 20.74 -1.97 -3.74
C VAL A 211 19.64 -2.98 -4.01
N VAL A 212 19.73 -4.16 -3.39
CA VAL A 212 18.72 -5.21 -3.54
C VAL A 212 17.58 -4.88 -2.60
N VAL A 213 16.42 -4.60 -3.19
CA VAL A 213 15.18 -4.39 -2.47
C VAL A 213 14.44 -5.73 -2.45
N PRO A 214 13.98 -6.23 -1.29
CA PRO A 214 13.23 -7.49 -1.22
C PRO A 214 11.94 -7.41 -2.06
N GLY A 215 11.29 -8.56 -2.26
CA GLY A 215 9.95 -8.58 -2.86
C GLY A 215 8.97 -7.74 -2.02
N ARG A 216 7.94 -7.18 -2.67
CA ARG A 216 6.86 -6.53 -1.91
C ARG A 216 6.13 -7.59 -1.09
N SER A 217 5.88 -7.31 0.19
CA SER A 217 5.01 -8.16 1.01
C SER A 217 3.63 -8.27 0.38
N LYS A 218 3.00 -9.45 0.49
CA LYS A 218 1.61 -9.64 0.04
C LYS A 218 0.71 -8.57 0.71
N PRO A 219 -0.15 -7.87 -0.05
CA PRO A 219 -1.06 -6.90 0.53
C PRO A 219 -2.00 -7.59 1.53
N ARG A 220 -2.37 -6.87 2.60
CA ARG A 220 -3.40 -7.36 3.54
C ARG A 220 -4.72 -7.49 2.79
N LYS A 221 -5.37 -8.64 2.91
CA LYS A 221 -6.64 -8.96 2.24
C LYS A 221 -7.86 -8.85 3.17
N HIS A 222 -7.71 -8.17 4.31
CA HIS A 222 -8.78 -8.08 5.30
C HIS A 222 -9.75 -6.95 4.95
N TYR A 223 -11.04 -7.26 4.95
CA TYR A 223 -12.14 -6.32 4.89
C TYR A 223 -13.14 -6.62 6.00
N LEU A 224 -13.98 -5.65 6.34
CA LEU A 224 -14.92 -5.76 7.46
C LEU A 224 -16.31 -6.16 6.94
N THR A 225 -16.99 -7.02 7.68
CA THR A 225 -18.43 -7.28 7.46
C THR A 225 -19.27 -6.14 8.05
N ARG A 226 -20.54 -6.02 7.63
CA ARG A 226 -21.47 -5.03 8.19
C ARG A 226 -21.60 -5.16 9.72
N SER A 227 -21.68 -6.38 10.23
CA SER A 227 -21.73 -6.66 11.68
C SER A 227 -20.44 -6.27 12.40
N GLN A 228 -19.26 -6.44 11.77
CA GLN A 228 -18.00 -5.97 12.33
C GLN A 228 -17.95 -4.44 12.39
N VAL A 229 -18.37 -3.73 11.34
CA VAL A 229 -18.45 -2.27 11.35
C VAL A 229 -19.41 -1.78 12.44
N ALA A 230 -20.58 -2.40 12.57
CA ALA A 230 -21.55 -2.07 13.63
C ALA A 230 -20.97 -2.29 15.04
N ARG A 231 -20.20 -3.36 15.25
CA ARG A 231 -19.49 -3.60 16.51
C ARG A 231 -18.48 -2.52 16.83
N ILE A 232 -17.63 -2.13 15.86
CA ILE A 232 -16.67 -1.03 16.07
C ILE A 232 -17.40 0.27 16.42
N LEU A 233 -18.49 0.59 15.72
CA LEU A 233 -19.30 1.79 16.00
C LEU A 233 -19.89 1.78 17.41
N ALA A 234 -20.44 0.64 17.84
CA ALA A 234 -20.98 0.50 19.19
C ALA A 234 -19.88 0.61 20.26
N SER A 235 -18.74 -0.04 20.07
CA SER A 235 -17.56 0.09 20.95
C SER A 235 -16.96 1.49 20.94
N ALA A 236 -17.03 2.21 19.82
CA ALA A 236 -16.55 3.59 19.71
C ALA A 236 -17.46 4.55 20.48
N ILE A 237 -18.78 4.47 20.30
CA ILE A 237 -19.74 5.44 20.87
C ILE A 237 -20.05 5.15 22.34
N TRP A 238 -20.30 3.88 22.65
CA TRP A 238 -20.82 3.45 23.95
C TRP A 238 -19.76 2.83 24.85
N GLY A 239 -18.60 2.46 24.29
CA GLY A 239 -17.56 1.76 25.03
C GLY A 239 -17.92 0.31 25.34
N TRP A 240 -18.89 -0.27 24.64
CA TRP A 240 -19.27 -1.68 24.82
C TRP A 240 -18.13 -2.61 24.44
N VAL A 241 -17.96 -3.64 25.24
CA VAL A 241 -16.92 -4.67 25.05
C VAL A 241 -17.59 -5.92 24.48
N TRP A 242 -17.07 -6.39 23.36
CA TRP A 242 -17.49 -7.63 22.71
C TRP A 242 -16.76 -8.81 23.35
N ASP A 243 -17.49 -9.88 23.62
CA ASP A 243 -16.93 -11.15 24.07
C ASP A 243 -16.86 -12.13 22.88
N PRO A 244 -15.65 -12.51 22.43
CA PRO A 244 -15.50 -13.42 21.30
C PRO A 244 -15.99 -14.84 21.60
N ASP A 245 -15.98 -15.27 22.87
CA ASP A 245 -16.32 -16.64 23.25
C ASP A 245 -17.83 -16.85 23.23
N SER A 246 -18.59 -15.95 23.84
CA SER A 246 -20.06 -15.95 23.79
C SER A 246 -20.64 -15.43 22.47
N ARG A 247 -19.81 -14.79 21.62
CA ARG A 247 -20.24 -14.12 20.38
C ARG A 247 -21.37 -13.09 20.61
N ASP A 248 -21.35 -12.43 21.75
CA ASP A 248 -22.25 -11.32 22.07
C ASP A 248 -21.50 -10.20 22.83
N TRP A 249 -22.21 -9.13 23.20
CA TRP A 249 -21.70 -8.10 24.09
C TRP A 249 -21.50 -8.69 25.48
N ALA A 250 -20.28 -8.53 26.02
CA ALA A 250 -19.99 -8.89 27.41
C ALA A 250 -20.98 -8.15 28.34
N THR A 251 -21.45 -8.83 29.37
CA THR A 251 -22.32 -8.25 30.41
C THR A 251 -21.59 -8.14 31.74
N GLU A 252 -22.01 -7.20 32.58
CA GLU A 252 -21.55 -7.03 33.95
C GLU A 252 -22.77 -6.81 34.86
N THR A 253 -22.74 -7.43 36.05
CA THR A 253 -23.72 -7.18 37.10
C THR A 253 -23.22 -6.06 37.98
N ILE A 254 -24.06 -5.05 38.20
CA ILE A 254 -23.75 -3.92 39.07
C ILE A 254 -24.74 -3.93 40.21
N VAL A 255 -24.19 -3.97 41.41
CA VAL A 255 -24.95 -3.82 42.64
C VAL A 255 -24.92 -2.35 43.01
N ASP A 256 -26.10 -1.75 43.13
CA ASP A 256 -26.25 -0.41 43.67
C ASP A 256 -25.83 -0.42 45.15
N PRO A 257 -24.81 0.36 45.55
CA PRO A 257 -24.33 0.35 46.94
C PRO A 257 -25.34 0.92 47.94
N GLU A 258 -26.30 1.75 47.52
CA GLU A 258 -27.31 2.36 48.41
C GLU A 258 -28.56 1.48 48.52
N THR A 259 -28.99 0.86 47.42
CA THR A 259 -30.24 0.08 47.39
C THR A 259 -30.04 -1.44 47.42
N GLY A 260 -28.80 -1.92 47.28
CA GLY A 260 -28.46 -3.35 47.17
C GLY A 260 -28.98 -4.02 45.89
N ARG A 261 -29.63 -3.27 44.99
CA ARG A 261 -30.28 -3.82 43.80
C ARG A 261 -29.24 -4.20 42.74
N ALA A 262 -29.23 -5.46 42.34
CA ALA A 262 -28.40 -5.94 41.25
C ALA A 262 -29.05 -5.65 39.88
N THR A 263 -28.33 -4.98 39.00
CA THR A 263 -28.74 -4.73 37.61
C THR A 263 -27.71 -5.30 36.64
N VAL A 264 -28.16 -6.13 35.70
CA VAL A 264 -27.31 -6.64 34.62
C VAL A 264 -27.31 -5.65 33.47
N ARG A 265 -26.12 -5.26 33.00
CA ARG A 265 -25.97 -4.39 31.81
C ARG A 265 -24.84 -4.86 30.91
N ARG A 266 -24.75 -4.29 29.70
CA ARG A 266 -23.57 -4.46 28.85
C ARG A 266 -22.34 -3.87 29.54
N LYS A 267 -21.26 -4.63 29.54
CA LYS A 267 -19.95 -4.25 30.07
C LYS A 267 -19.42 -3.06 29.30
N VAL A 268 -19.02 -2.04 30.05
CA VAL A 268 -18.45 -0.80 29.51
C VAL A 268 -16.97 -0.71 29.89
N ASP A 269 -16.15 -0.38 28.91
CA ASP A 269 -14.71 -0.16 29.08
C ASP A 269 -14.41 0.91 30.15
N ALA A 270 -13.34 0.71 30.91
CA ALA A 270 -12.99 1.57 32.03
C ALA A 270 -12.82 3.05 31.65
N VAL A 271 -12.36 3.35 30.43
CA VAL A 271 -12.22 4.73 29.93
C VAL A 271 -13.57 5.44 29.85
N PHE A 272 -14.63 4.71 29.50
CA PHE A 272 -15.99 5.23 29.41
C PHE A 272 -16.65 5.33 30.79
N ARG A 273 -16.23 4.53 31.77
CA ARG A 273 -16.68 4.65 33.17
C ARG A 273 -16.11 5.90 33.85
N LYS A 274 -14.80 6.15 33.73
CA LYS A 274 -14.12 7.28 34.41
C LYS A 274 -14.39 8.66 33.79
N GLY A 275 -14.78 8.71 32.51
CA GLY A 275 -14.90 9.96 31.75
C GLY A 275 -15.97 9.94 30.67
N ALA A 276 -17.17 9.43 31.00
CA ALA A 276 -18.23 9.10 30.05
C ALA A 276 -18.56 10.22 29.05
N ARG A 277 -18.67 11.48 29.48
CA ARG A 277 -19.03 12.60 28.59
C ARG A 277 -17.99 12.82 27.49
N ARG A 278 -16.72 12.91 27.86
CA ARG A 278 -15.59 13.09 26.93
C ARG A 278 -15.43 11.87 26.03
N ALA A 279 -15.46 10.67 26.60
CA ALA A 279 -15.29 9.42 25.86
C ALA A 279 -16.40 9.25 24.81
N ARG A 280 -17.68 9.49 25.17
CA ARG A 280 -18.81 9.45 24.24
C ARG A 280 -18.69 10.51 23.14
N TRP A 281 -18.23 11.71 23.47
CA TRP A 281 -18.01 12.75 22.47
C TRP A 281 -16.95 12.33 21.44
N GLN A 282 -15.80 11.83 21.91
CA GLN A 282 -14.73 11.32 21.03
C GLN A 282 -15.22 10.13 20.21
N GLY A 283 -16.00 9.24 20.82
CA GLY A 283 -16.67 8.13 20.17
C GLY A 283 -17.58 8.53 19.01
N ARG A 284 -18.34 9.62 19.17
CA ARG A 284 -19.18 10.17 18.09
C ARG A 284 -18.34 10.72 16.93
N MET A 285 -17.22 11.39 17.22
CA MET A 285 -16.31 11.87 16.18
C MET A 285 -15.65 10.70 15.43
N LEU A 286 -15.25 9.66 16.17
CA LEU A 286 -14.73 8.43 15.58
C LEU A 286 -15.81 7.69 14.75
N ALA A 287 -17.07 7.73 15.16
CA ALA A 287 -18.16 7.14 14.38
C ALA A 287 -18.36 7.85 13.04
N ARG A 288 -18.31 9.20 13.02
CA ARG A 288 -18.31 9.97 11.77
C ARG A 288 -17.14 9.56 10.87
N PHE A 289 -15.95 9.49 11.46
CA PHE A 289 -14.74 9.04 10.77
C PHE A 289 -14.91 7.66 10.10
N ILE A 290 -15.41 6.67 10.85
CA ILE A 290 -15.62 5.30 10.36
C ILE A 290 -16.67 5.26 9.26
N LEU A 291 -17.83 5.91 9.47
CA LEU A 291 -18.94 5.90 8.51
C LEU A 291 -18.53 6.55 7.19
N ILE A 292 -17.92 7.73 7.22
CA ILE A 292 -17.44 8.39 6.00
C ILE A 292 -16.37 7.51 5.35
N GLY A 293 -15.45 6.93 6.12
CA GLY A 293 -14.40 6.05 5.62
C GLY A 293 -14.93 4.82 4.87
N VAL A 294 -15.91 4.10 5.42
CA VAL A 294 -16.48 2.88 4.82
C VAL A 294 -17.40 3.19 3.65
N TYR A 295 -18.21 4.25 3.73
CA TYR A 295 -19.18 4.55 2.67
C TYR A 295 -18.60 5.37 1.51
N THR A 296 -17.41 5.94 1.66
CA THR A 296 -16.76 6.71 0.58
C THR A 296 -15.40 6.17 0.21
N GLY A 297 -14.80 5.26 0.97
CA GLY A 297 -13.47 4.73 0.71
C GLY A 297 -12.36 5.77 0.77
N THR A 298 -12.62 6.95 1.33
CA THR A 298 -11.67 8.07 1.36
C THR A 298 -10.45 7.73 2.23
N ARG A 299 -9.24 8.09 1.77
CA ARG A 299 -8.00 7.78 2.50
C ARG A 299 -7.97 8.52 3.85
N LEU A 300 -7.38 7.90 4.87
CA LEU A 300 -7.23 8.48 6.21
C LEU A 300 -6.77 9.95 6.15
N GLY A 301 -5.74 10.26 5.35
CA GLY A 301 -5.16 11.59 5.20
C GLY A 301 -6.13 12.69 4.73
N HIS A 302 -7.22 12.34 4.05
CA HIS A 302 -8.24 13.30 3.61
C HIS A 302 -9.45 13.36 4.54
N LEU A 303 -9.63 12.37 5.43
CA LEU A 303 -10.78 12.30 6.34
C LEU A 303 -10.61 13.22 7.56
N TRP A 304 -9.45 13.22 8.21
CA TRP A 304 -9.25 13.96 9.47
C TRP A 304 -9.39 15.48 9.29
N GLY A 305 -8.91 16.02 8.16
CA GLY A 305 -9.02 17.42 7.82
C GLY A 305 -10.36 17.85 7.23
N LEU A 306 -11.33 16.94 7.04
CA LEU A 306 -12.54 17.23 6.28
C LEU A 306 -13.38 18.36 6.91
N SER A 307 -13.68 19.39 6.13
CA SER A 307 -14.39 20.61 6.58
C SER A 307 -15.82 20.72 6.03
N TRP A 308 -16.63 21.56 6.67
CA TRP A 308 -17.98 21.89 6.19
C TRP A 308 -17.97 22.92 5.05
N ALA A 309 -17.02 23.84 5.09
CA ALA A 309 -16.79 24.82 4.03
C ALA A 309 -15.58 24.44 3.17
N ARG A 310 -15.50 24.95 1.95
CA ARG A 310 -14.33 24.80 1.08
C ARG A 310 -13.05 25.23 1.80
N HIS A 311 -11.97 24.47 1.59
CA HIS A 311 -10.68 24.76 2.18
C HIS A 311 -9.55 24.63 1.16
N PRO A 312 -8.49 25.46 1.23
CA PRO A 312 -7.35 25.37 0.32
C PRO A 312 -6.64 24.01 0.32
N ASN A 313 -6.43 23.46 1.52
CA ASN A 313 -5.52 22.31 1.73
C ASN A 313 -6.22 21.00 2.10
N HIS A 314 -7.54 20.96 2.29
CA HIS A 314 -8.24 19.72 2.66
C HIS A 314 -9.64 19.69 2.07
N GLY A 315 -10.17 18.47 1.96
CA GLY A 315 -11.50 18.21 1.41
C GLY A 315 -12.64 18.86 2.20
N HIS A 316 -13.80 18.97 1.57
CA HIS A 316 -15.02 19.46 2.19
C HIS A 316 -16.24 18.62 1.78
N ILE A 317 -17.32 18.68 2.56
CA ILE A 317 -18.60 18.09 2.19
C ILE A 317 -19.56 19.17 1.72
N ASP A 318 -20.04 19.07 0.48
CA ASP A 318 -21.20 19.85 0.03
C ASP A 318 -22.48 19.12 0.46
N VAL A 319 -23.06 19.60 1.56
CA VAL A 319 -24.25 19.02 2.19
C VAL A 319 -25.49 19.16 1.30
N ARG A 320 -25.53 20.17 0.43
CA ARG A 320 -26.68 20.44 -0.45
C ARG A 320 -26.72 19.45 -1.61
N THR A 321 -25.57 19.17 -2.21
CA THR A 321 -25.47 18.25 -3.36
C THR A 321 -25.19 16.80 -2.94
N GLY A 322 -24.80 16.57 -1.69
CA GLY A 322 -24.43 15.23 -1.21
C GLY A 322 -23.05 14.77 -1.69
N ILE A 323 -22.22 15.69 -2.18
CA ILE A 323 -20.90 15.39 -2.73
C ILE A 323 -19.82 15.60 -1.66
N LEU A 324 -18.96 14.60 -1.50
CA LEU A 324 -17.71 14.71 -0.73
C LEU A 324 -16.57 15.03 -1.69
N HIS A 325 -15.99 16.22 -1.51
CA HIS A 325 -14.76 16.63 -2.17
C HIS A 325 -13.57 16.15 -1.36
N ARG A 326 -12.74 15.27 -1.92
CA ARG A 326 -11.66 14.60 -1.17
C ARG A 326 -10.42 15.49 -0.96
N CYS A 327 -10.22 16.49 -1.82
CA CYS A 327 -9.07 17.40 -1.79
C CYS A 327 -9.51 18.85 -1.58
N GLY A 328 -8.57 19.66 -1.09
CA GLY A 328 -8.73 21.11 -1.05
C GLY A 328 -8.45 21.74 -2.42
N SER A 329 -8.78 23.01 -2.60
CA SER A 329 -8.68 23.68 -3.92
C SER A 329 -7.26 23.80 -4.47
N VAL A 330 -6.22 23.82 -3.62
CA VAL A 330 -4.81 23.81 -4.04
C VAL A 330 -4.39 22.39 -4.39
N GLU A 331 -4.67 21.43 -3.49
CA GLU A 331 -4.42 20.01 -3.74
C GLU A 331 -5.16 19.50 -4.98
N GLU A 332 -6.36 19.99 -5.27
CA GLU A 332 -7.16 19.58 -6.43
C GLU A 332 -6.44 19.94 -7.75
N ARG A 333 -5.82 21.12 -7.82
CA ARG A 333 -4.99 21.53 -8.98
C ARG A 333 -3.78 20.61 -9.16
N GLU A 334 -3.12 20.24 -8.07
CA GLU A 334 -1.97 19.32 -8.10
C GLU A 334 -2.37 17.85 -8.32
N ALA A 335 -3.53 17.44 -7.83
CA ALA A 335 -4.08 16.09 -7.93
C ALA A 335 -4.48 15.75 -9.37
N ILE A 336 -4.98 16.73 -10.13
CA ILE A 336 -5.19 16.63 -11.58
C ILE A 336 -3.89 16.21 -12.29
N ALA A 337 -2.73 16.65 -11.80
CA ALA A 337 -1.44 16.36 -12.42
C ALA A 337 -0.82 15.01 -12.02
N ASN A 338 -1.07 14.48 -10.81
CA ASN A 338 -0.27 13.36 -10.28
C ASN A 338 -1.02 12.23 -9.53
N LYS A 339 -2.18 12.49 -8.90
CA LYS A 339 -2.92 11.47 -8.12
C LYS A 339 -4.41 11.81 -8.09
N GLN A 340 -5.23 11.06 -8.83
CA GLN A 340 -6.68 11.25 -8.82
C GLN A 340 -7.28 10.98 -7.43
N ASN A 341 -7.86 12.03 -6.84
CA ASN A 341 -8.70 11.96 -5.65
C ASN A 341 -10.10 12.48 -6.05
N PRO A 342 -10.86 11.71 -6.85
CA PRO A 342 -12.10 12.20 -7.41
C PRO A 342 -13.11 12.50 -6.30
N ASN A 343 -13.91 13.52 -6.54
CA ASN A 343 -15.10 13.81 -5.76
C ASN A 343 -16.01 12.58 -5.79
N VAL A 344 -16.72 12.34 -4.70
CA VAL A 344 -17.55 11.14 -4.56
C VAL A 344 -18.92 11.52 -4.04
N GLU A 345 -19.95 11.02 -4.70
CA GLU A 345 -21.32 11.13 -4.21
C GLU A 345 -21.49 10.21 -2.99
N MET A 346 -22.03 10.78 -1.91
CA MET A 346 -22.28 10.01 -0.70
C MET A 346 -23.54 9.17 -0.86
N PRO A 347 -23.56 7.92 -0.39
CA PRO A 347 -24.80 7.13 -0.35
C PRO A 347 -25.91 7.87 0.42
N PRO A 348 -27.19 7.75 0.01
CA PRO A 348 -28.29 8.49 0.63
C PRO A 348 -28.40 8.33 2.15
N SER A 349 -28.04 7.15 2.67
CA SER A 349 -27.99 6.87 4.11
C SER A 349 -26.93 7.71 4.84
N LEU A 350 -25.74 7.88 4.25
CA LEU A 350 -24.69 8.74 4.78
C LEU A 350 -25.08 10.22 4.64
N ALA A 351 -25.63 10.62 3.49
CA ALA A 351 -26.04 12.00 3.24
C ALA A 351 -27.04 12.51 4.30
N ARG A 352 -28.04 11.71 4.68
CA ARG A 352 -28.99 12.06 5.76
C ARG A 352 -28.30 12.27 7.11
N LEU A 353 -27.33 11.41 7.46
CA LEU A 353 -26.55 11.57 8.69
C LEU A 353 -25.72 12.85 8.67
N VAL A 354 -25.10 13.13 7.52
CA VAL A 354 -24.28 14.32 7.29
C VAL A 354 -25.11 15.60 7.44
N VAL A 355 -26.33 15.66 6.89
CA VAL A 355 -27.25 16.81 7.06
C VAL A 355 -27.51 17.06 8.55
N ARG A 356 -27.82 15.99 9.31
CA ARG A 356 -28.05 16.10 10.76
C ARG A 356 -26.78 16.54 11.50
N TRP A 357 -25.61 16.05 11.09
CA TRP A 357 -24.34 16.47 11.68
C TRP A 357 -24.04 17.93 11.40
N HIS A 358 -24.24 18.38 10.16
CA HIS A 358 -24.00 19.76 9.74
C HIS A 358 -24.88 20.74 10.53
N GLY A 359 -26.18 20.46 10.69
CA GLY A 359 -27.06 21.31 11.52
C GLY A 359 -26.59 21.41 12.97
N ASN A 360 -26.17 20.28 13.56
CA ASN A 360 -25.63 20.21 14.92
C ASN A 360 -24.27 20.92 15.09
N ASP A 361 -23.47 20.93 14.04
CA ASP A 361 -22.14 21.52 14.05
C ASP A 361 -22.21 23.02 13.77
N ARG A 362 -23.14 23.45 12.91
CA ARG A 362 -23.45 24.86 12.63
C ARG A 362 -23.91 25.58 13.89
N SER A 363 -24.79 24.96 14.70
CA SER A 363 -25.21 25.54 15.99
C SER A 363 -24.08 25.66 17.02
N ARG A 364 -22.94 25.01 16.77
CA ARG A 364 -21.73 25.06 17.62
C ARG A 364 -20.57 25.80 16.95
N ASN A 365 -20.81 26.46 15.81
CA ASN A 365 -19.80 27.11 14.98
C ASN A 365 -18.57 26.21 14.66
N ALA A 366 -18.81 24.91 14.46
CA ALA A 366 -17.74 23.98 14.15
C ALA A 366 -17.39 24.03 12.66
N ARG A 367 -16.09 24.21 12.36
CA ARG A 367 -15.58 24.27 10.99
C ARG A 367 -15.36 22.89 10.36
N PHE A 368 -15.06 21.89 11.18
CA PHE A 368 -14.63 20.57 10.75
C PHE A 368 -15.69 19.50 11.02
N VAL A 369 -15.79 18.52 10.12
CA VAL A 369 -16.72 17.38 10.23
C VAL A 369 -16.32 16.46 11.38
N ILE A 370 -15.01 16.32 11.60
CA ILE A 370 -14.39 15.48 12.63
C ILE A 370 -13.55 16.38 13.53
N GLN A 371 -14.06 16.65 14.72
CA GLN A 371 -13.51 17.67 15.62
C GLN A 371 -12.65 17.04 16.70
N ARG A 372 -11.64 17.76 17.19
CA ARG A 372 -10.85 17.37 18.37
C ARG A 372 -11.47 17.93 19.64
N HIS A 373 -11.67 17.08 20.65
CA HIS A 373 -12.31 17.46 21.92
C HIS A 373 -11.50 18.55 22.64
N GLY A 374 -12.16 19.63 23.07
CA GLY A 374 -11.52 20.68 23.88
C GLY A 374 -10.62 21.65 23.09
N HIS A 375 -10.63 21.59 21.75
CA HIS A 375 -9.82 22.48 20.90
C HIS A 375 -10.68 23.45 20.08
N GLY A 376 -11.81 23.92 20.62
CA GLY A 376 -12.63 24.97 20.00
C GLY A 376 -13.10 24.65 18.58
N GLY A 377 -13.46 23.39 18.30
CA GLY A 377 -13.92 22.97 16.97
C GLY A 377 -12.83 22.83 15.91
N ARG A 378 -11.53 22.91 16.29
CA ARG A 378 -10.41 22.62 15.38
C ARG A 378 -10.36 21.14 15.00
N SER A 379 -9.83 20.86 13.81
CA SER A 379 -9.53 19.50 13.36
C SER A 379 -8.47 18.85 14.26
N TYR A 380 -8.33 17.54 14.12
CA TYR A 380 -7.11 16.87 14.54
C TYR A 380 -5.91 17.52 13.82
N GLU A 381 -4.75 17.65 14.45
CA GLU A 381 -3.54 18.20 13.79
C GLU A 381 -2.73 17.09 13.12
N CYS A 382 -2.92 15.85 13.57
CA CYS A 382 -2.39 14.64 12.96
C CYS A 382 -3.40 13.49 13.11
N GLY A 383 -3.53 12.66 12.08
CA GLY A 383 -4.42 11.49 12.10
C GLY A 383 -4.03 10.41 13.13
N GLU A 384 -2.89 10.55 13.81
CA GLU A 384 -2.39 9.60 14.80
C GLU A 384 -3.35 9.42 15.97
N THR A 385 -3.99 10.50 16.44
CA THR A 385 -4.95 10.39 17.56
C THR A 385 -6.20 9.60 17.15
N LEU A 386 -6.74 9.83 15.95
CA LEU A 386 -7.88 9.08 15.42
C LEU A 386 -7.53 7.61 15.19
N TYR A 387 -6.31 7.34 14.72
CA TYR A 387 -5.80 5.98 14.56
C TYR A 387 -5.72 5.22 15.89
N VAL A 388 -5.22 5.87 16.95
CA VAL A 388 -5.18 5.27 18.31
C VAL A 388 -6.59 5.01 18.82
N GLN A 389 -7.52 5.95 18.64
CA GLN A 389 -8.92 5.80 19.02
C GLN A 389 -9.60 4.66 18.26
N TYR A 390 -9.38 4.55 16.94
CA TYR A 390 -9.88 3.46 16.11
C TYR A 390 -9.37 2.11 16.62
N LYS A 391 -8.07 1.98 16.87
CA LYS A 391 -7.49 0.74 17.40
C LYS A 391 -8.07 0.35 18.75
N ALA A 392 -8.28 1.32 19.64
CA ALA A 392 -8.91 1.06 20.93
C ALA A 392 -10.35 0.56 20.76
N ALA A 393 -11.12 1.14 19.84
CA ALA A 393 -12.47 0.66 19.51
C ALA A 393 -12.46 -0.73 18.88
N ALA A 394 -11.55 -1.00 17.94
CA ALA A 394 -11.41 -2.32 17.30
C ALA A 394 -11.02 -3.42 18.29
N ARG A 395 -10.15 -3.12 19.27
CA ARG A 395 -9.81 -4.05 20.36
C ARG A 395 -11.04 -4.39 21.22
N ARG A 396 -11.83 -3.38 21.61
CA ARG A 396 -13.08 -3.59 22.35
C ARG A 396 -14.10 -4.40 21.56
N ALA A 397 -14.09 -4.27 20.23
CA ALA A 397 -14.94 -5.04 19.33
C ALA A 397 -14.39 -6.45 19.04
N ALA A 398 -13.30 -6.87 19.71
CA ALA A 398 -12.59 -8.14 19.48
C ALA A 398 -12.14 -8.35 18.03
N LEU A 399 -11.74 -7.27 17.33
CA LEU A 399 -11.25 -7.30 15.94
C LEU A 399 -9.72 -7.17 15.85
N GLY A 400 -9.02 -7.46 16.95
CA GLY A 400 -7.56 -7.60 17.01
C GLY A 400 -6.78 -6.43 16.39
N ASN A 401 -6.03 -6.74 15.33
CA ASN A 401 -5.10 -5.84 14.64
C ASN A 401 -5.73 -5.04 13.48
N SER A 402 -7.04 -4.82 13.49
CA SER A 402 -7.71 -4.00 12.48
C SER A 402 -7.07 -2.60 12.39
N ILE A 403 -6.85 -2.15 11.17
CA ILE A 403 -6.28 -0.83 10.88
C ILE A 403 -7.27 0.01 10.07
N VAL A 404 -7.18 1.33 10.22
CA VAL A 404 -8.02 2.31 9.53
C VAL A 404 -8.08 2.10 8.00
N HIS A 405 -6.99 1.64 7.38
CA HIS A 405 -6.97 1.42 5.93
C HIS A 405 -7.92 0.30 5.48
N GLU A 406 -8.31 -0.60 6.38
CA GLU A 406 -9.32 -1.64 6.11
C GLU A 406 -10.69 -1.05 5.81
N LEU A 407 -11.01 0.16 6.28
CA LEU A 407 -12.26 0.83 5.91
C LEU A 407 -12.36 1.04 4.39
N ARG A 408 -11.24 1.41 3.75
CA ARG A 408 -11.15 1.56 2.30
C ARG A 408 -11.18 0.21 1.58
N HIS A 409 -10.52 -0.81 2.10
CA HIS A 409 -10.63 -2.18 1.56
C HIS A 409 -12.07 -2.66 1.63
N THR A 410 -12.75 -2.37 2.73
CA THR A 410 -14.17 -2.68 2.94
C THR A 410 -15.05 -2.00 1.91
N THR A 411 -14.85 -0.70 1.65
CA THR A 411 -15.57 0.00 0.57
C THR A 411 -15.35 -0.66 -0.77
N MET A 412 -14.10 -0.97 -1.12
CA MET A 412 -13.78 -1.61 -2.40
C MET A 412 -14.53 -2.93 -2.55
N THR A 413 -14.42 -3.79 -1.54
CA THR A 413 -15.09 -5.10 -1.55
C THR A 413 -16.60 -4.94 -1.64
N TRP A 414 -17.23 -4.10 -0.82
CA TRP A 414 -18.69 -3.95 -0.84
C TRP A 414 -19.21 -3.37 -2.16
N VAL A 415 -18.49 -2.43 -2.78
CA VAL A 415 -18.89 -1.88 -4.08
C VAL A 415 -18.65 -2.91 -5.19
N THR A 416 -17.54 -3.65 -5.17
CA THR A 416 -17.32 -4.74 -6.13
C THR A 416 -18.37 -5.83 -5.97
N GLU A 417 -18.72 -6.20 -4.74
CA GLU A 417 -19.79 -7.16 -4.44
C GLU A 417 -21.11 -6.65 -5.02
N GLU A 418 -21.54 -5.42 -4.73
CA GLU A 418 -22.81 -4.90 -5.22
C GLU A 418 -22.87 -4.72 -6.75
N THR A 419 -21.76 -4.28 -7.36
CA THR A 419 -21.75 -3.90 -8.79
C THR A 419 -21.22 -4.98 -9.72
N GLY A 420 -20.60 -6.03 -9.18
CA GLY A 420 -19.86 -7.03 -9.94
C GLY A 420 -18.62 -6.49 -10.67
N SER A 421 -18.17 -5.25 -10.39
CA SER A 421 -17.14 -4.57 -11.19
C SER A 421 -16.05 -3.90 -10.35
N ASP A 422 -14.84 -4.48 -10.40
CA ASP A 422 -13.62 -3.88 -9.85
C ASP A 422 -13.31 -2.50 -10.45
N ALA A 423 -13.69 -2.26 -11.70
CA ALA A 423 -13.46 -0.98 -12.36
C ALA A 423 -14.35 0.13 -11.79
N VAL A 424 -15.61 -0.18 -11.52
CA VAL A 424 -16.56 0.74 -10.86
C VAL A 424 -16.08 1.04 -9.44
N ALA A 425 -15.72 0.00 -8.69
CA ALA A 425 -15.19 0.15 -7.33
C ALA A 425 -13.89 0.98 -7.30
N ALA A 426 -12.96 0.72 -8.22
CA ALA A 426 -11.71 1.47 -8.37
C ALA A 426 -11.95 2.96 -8.65
N ARG A 427 -12.85 3.27 -9.58
CA ARG A 427 -13.25 4.64 -9.91
C ARG A 427 -13.90 5.32 -8.71
N PHE A 428 -14.80 4.62 -8.02
CA PHE A 428 -15.48 5.12 -6.83
C PHE A 428 -14.48 5.55 -5.75
N ILE A 429 -13.49 4.71 -5.42
CA ILE A 429 -12.51 5.01 -4.37
C ILE A 429 -11.35 5.90 -4.83
N GLY A 430 -11.17 6.14 -6.13
CA GLY A 430 -10.04 6.92 -6.66
C GLY A 430 -8.72 6.14 -6.67
N VAL A 431 -8.70 4.94 -7.25
CA VAL A 431 -7.48 4.23 -7.66
C VAL A 431 -7.54 3.93 -9.15
N SER A 432 -6.38 3.75 -9.79
CA SER A 432 -6.38 3.26 -11.17
C SER A 432 -6.97 1.84 -11.23
N PRO A 433 -7.68 1.46 -12.30
CA PRO A 433 -8.23 0.11 -12.45
C PRO A 433 -7.16 -0.99 -12.34
N ASP A 434 -5.93 -0.73 -12.81
CA ASP A 434 -4.80 -1.66 -12.66
C ASP A 434 -4.40 -1.88 -11.20
N ILE A 435 -4.33 -0.80 -10.39
CA ILE A 435 -4.08 -0.90 -8.94
C ILE A 435 -5.26 -1.61 -8.26
N GLY A 436 -6.49 -1.31 -8.71
CA GLY A 436 -7.73 -2.00 -8.32
C GLY A 436 -7.60 -3.51 -8.48
N ARG A 437 -7.31 -3.98 -9.70
CA ARG A 437 -7.13 -5.41 -9.98
C ARG A 437 -5.98 -6.04 -9.18
N ARG A 438 -4.79 -5.42 -9.18
CA ARG A 438 -3.60 -5.99 -8.51
C ARG A 438 -3.72 -6.09 -7.00
N THR A 439 -4.47 -5.19 -6.39
CA THR A 439 -4.57 -5.07 -4.93
C THR A 439 -5.87 -5.67 -4.39
N TYR A 440 -6.93 -5.75 -5.21
CA TYR A 440 -8.30 -6.04 -4.77
C TYR A 440 -9.07 -7.11 -5.59
N SER A 441 -8.52 -7.71 -6.67
CA SER A 441 -9.24 -8.71 -7.52
C SER A 441 -9.52 -10.09 -6.89
N HIS A 442 -9.87 -10.13 -5.62
CA HIS A 442 -10.18 -11.37 -4.90
C HIS A 442 -11.66 -11.53 -4.56
N ALA A 443 -12.52 -10.58 -4.94
CA ALA A 443 -13.98 -10.72 -4.86
C ALA A 443 -14.55 -11.82 -5.80
N GLY A 444 -13.68 -12.62 -6.42
CA GLY A 444 -14.00 -13.59 -7.47
C GLY A 444 -15.00 -14.68 -7.08
N VAL A 445 -15.28 -14.93 -5.80
CA VAL A 445 -16.31 -15.90 -5.39
C VAL A 445 -17.71 -15.27 -5.33
N HIS A 446 -17.82 -14.01 -4.88
CA HIS A 446 -19.11 -13.33 -4.86
C HIS A 446 -19.47 -12.75 -6.23
N ALA A 447 -18.48 -12.27 -7.00
CA ALA A 447 -18.69 -11.83 -8.37
C ALA A 447 -19.14 -12.99 -9.28
N THR A 448 -18.62 -14.20 -9.08
CA THR A 448 -19.11 -15.40 -9.81
C THR A 448 -20.48 -15.83 -9.35
N HIS A 449 -20.78 -15.75 -8.05
CA HIS A 449 -22.12 -15.99 -7.52
C HIS A 449 -23.15 -15.00 -8.07
N ILE A 450 -22.84 -13.71 -8.09
CA ILE A 450 -23.71 -12.67 -8.66
C ILE A 450 -23.83 -12.81 -10.17
N ALA A 451 -22.75 -13.13 -10.88
CA ALA A 451 -22.82 -13.43 -12.30
C ALA A 451 -23.69 -14.66 -12.58
N ALA A 452 -23.57 -15.72 -11.78
CA ALA A 452 -24.40 -16.91 -11.88
C ALA A 452 -25.88 -16.62 -11.55
N GLN A 453 -26.16 -15.84 -10.50
CA GLN A 453 -27.51 -15.39 -10.17
C GLN A 453 -28.08 -14.45 -11.23
N ALA A 454 -27.26 -13.54 -11.80
CA ALA A 454 -27.67 -12.66 -12.87
C ALA A 454 -27.98 -13.46 -14.16
N LEU A 455 -27.18 -14.47 -14.51
CA LEU A 455 -27.48 -15.40 -15.60
C LEU A 455 -28.77 -16.20 -15.34
N GLY A 456 -28.94 -16.73 -14.12
CA GLY A 456 -30.15 -17.45 -13.72
C GLY A 456 -31.41 -16.56 -13.69
N ASN A 457 -31.27 -15.29 -13.32
CA ASN A 457 -32.37 -14.32 -13.27
C ASN A 457 -32.64 -13.69 -14.65
N MET A 458 -31.65 -13.61 -15.54
CA MET A 458 -31.88 -13.27 -16.96
C MET A 458 -32.70 -14.35 -17.67
N ALA A 459 -32.53 -15.62 -17.28
CA ALA A 459 -33.36 -16.73 -17.77
C ALA A 459 -34.81 -16.70 -17.25
N ARG A 460 -35.09 -16.00 -16.14
CA ARG A 460 -36.46 -15.73 -15.64
C ARG A 460 -37.14 -14.52 -16.28
N LYS A 461 -36.36 -13.66 -16.97
CA LYS A 461 -36.84 -12.42 -17.61
C LYS A 461 -36.97 -12.50 -19.12
N ARG A 462 -36.28 -13.47 -19.74
CA ARG A 462 -36.72 -14.00 -21.03
C ARG A 462 -37.87 -14.94 -20.69
N ASP A 463 -38.99 -14.76 -21.37
CA ASP A 463 -40.07 -15.74 -21.40
C ASP A 463 -39.47 -17.13 -21.45
N GLU A 464 -40.10 -18.05 -20.70
CA GLU A 464 -39.81 -19.47 -20.75
C GLU A 464 -39.48 -19.82 -22.20
N LEU A 465 -38.24 -20.27 -22.46
CA LEU A 465 -37.90 -20.87 -23.75
C LEU A 465 -38.83 -22.06 -23.86
N SER A 466 -39.98 -21.84 -24.50
CA SER A 466 -40.97 -22.86 -24.62
C SER A 466 -40.37 -23.90 -25.55
N THR A 467 -40.74 -25.16 -25.38
CA THR A 467 -40.36 -26.20 -26.34
C THR A 467 -40.73 -25.81 -27.77
N ARG A 468 -41.74 -24.93 -27.96
CA ARG A 468 -42.09 -24.33 -29.26
C ARG A 468 -41.04 -23.36 -29.80
N ASP A 469 -40.31 -22.61 -28.98
CA ASP A 469 -39.24 -21.69 -29.44
C ASP A 469 -38.02 -22.46 -29.95
N LEU A 470 -37.73 -23.61 -29.33
CA LEU A 470 -36.71 -24.56 -29.81
C LEU A 470 -37.16 -25.29 -31.09
N GLU A 471 -38.47 -25.50 -31.29
CA GLU A 471 -39.03 -26.07 -32.52
C GLU A 471 -39.17 -25.03 -33.65
N ALA A 472 -39.34 -23.74 -33.33
CA ALA A 472 -39.47 -22.65 -34.28
C ALA A 472 -38.14 -22.26 -34.95
N GLU A 473 -36.99 -22.53 -34.31
CA GLU A 473 -35.67 -22.44 -34.93
C GLU A 473 -35.30 -23.68 -35.78
N LYS A 474 -36.27 -24.28 -36.50
CA LYS A 474 -35.92 -25.19 -37.60
C LYS A 474 -35.39 -24.36 -38.78
N PRO A 475 -34.09 -24.42 -39.14
CA PRO A 475 -33.63 -23.85 -40.40
C PRO A 475 -34.39 -24.53 -41.53
N ARG A 476 -35.16 -23.76 -42.32
CA ARG A 476 -35.88 -24.26 -43.50
C ARG A 476 -34.91 -25.08 -44.36
N GLY A 477 -35.16 -26.39 -44.44
CA GLY A 477 -34.42 -27.30 -45.34
C GLY A 477 -33.55 -28.39 -44.70
N LYS A 478 -33.48 -28.52 -43.36
CA LYS A 478 -32.76 -29.65 -42.73
C LYS A 478 -33.70 -30.53 -41.89
N LYS A 479 -33.75 -31.82 -42.24
CA LYS A 479 -34.51 -32.85 -41.51
C LYS A 479 -33.95 -33.02 -40.10
N THR A 480 -34.81 -33.20 -39.09
CA THR A 480 -34.37 -33.62 -37.74
C THR A 480 -33.68 -34.99 -37.78
N ILE A 481 -32.94 -35.39 -36.74
CA ILE A 481 -32.33 -36.73 -36.68
C ILE A 481 -33.40 -37.82 -36.82
N ALA A 482 -34.59 -37.63 -36.23
CA ALA A 482 -35.70 -38.55 -36.38
C ALA A 482 -36.24 -38.59 -37.83
N GLU A 483 -36.47 -37.43 -38.46
CA GLU A 483 -36.93 -37.33 -39.86
C GLU A 483 -35.89 -37.85 -40.87
N ALA A 484 -34.60 -37.65 -40.59
CA ALA A 484 -33.49 -38.18 -41.37
C ALA A 484 -33.40 -39.70 -41.23
N THR A 485 -33.64 -40.23 -40.04
CA THR A 485 -33.67 -41.68 -39.76
C THR A 485 -34.87 -42.34 -40.44
N VAL A 486 -36.07 -41.75 -40.35
CA VAL A 486 -37.28 -42.22 -41.06
C VAL A 486 -37.09 -42.15 -42.57
N ALA A 487 -36.51 -41.06 -43.11
CA ALA A 487 -36.22 -40.95 -44.53
C ALA A 487 -35.15 -41.94 -45.01
N ARG A 488 -34.18 -42.27 -44.16
CA ARG A 488 -33.14 -43.29 -44.44
C ARG A 488 -33.73 -44.70 -44.45
N LEU A 489 -34.62 -45.01 -43.49
CA LEU A 489 -35.36 -46.27 -43.45
C LEU A 489 -36.30 -46.43 -44.66
N ALA A 490 -37.01 -45.36 -45.04
CA ALA A 490 -37.86 -45.35 -46.24
C ALA A 490 -37.05 -45.52 -47.53
N ARG A 491 -35.86 -44.92 -47.64
CA ARG A 491 -34.92 -45.17 -48.77
C ARG A 491 -34.41 -46.61 -48.79
N SER A 492 -34.07 -47.18 -47.62
CA SER A 492 -33.64 -48.58 -47.53
C SER A 492 -34.71 -49.56 -47.98
N ARG A 493 -35.99 -49.31 -47.63
CA ARG A 493 -37.14 -50.08 -48.16
C ARG A 493 -37.32 -49.91 -49.66
N LYS A 494 -37.18 -48.69 -50.18
CA LYS A 494 -37.35 -48.39 -51.62
C LYS A 494 -36.19 -48.92 -52.48
N LEU A 495 -35.01 -49.10 -51.90
CA LEU A 495 -33.82 -49.69 -52.53
C LEU A 495 -33.74 -51.22 -52.39
N GLY A 496 -34.77 -51.88 -51.83
CA GLY A 496 -34.84 -53.34 -51.77
C GLY A 496 -33.79 -54.00 -50.85
N VAL A 497 -33.15 -53.27 -49.94
CA VAL A 497 -32.08 -53.81 -49.05
C VAL A 497 -32.65 -54.30 -47.70
N MET A 498 -33.92 -54.66 -47.67
CA MET A 498 -34.48 -55.45 -46.57
C MET A 498 -35.22 -56.63 -47.19
N SER A 499 -34.52 -57.76 -47.35
CA SER A 499 -35.18 -59.04 -47.57
C SER A 499 -36.03 -59.34 -46.34
N GLU A 500 -37.28 -59.71 -46.56
CA GLU A 500 -38.10 -60.38 -45.56
C GLU A 500 -37.34 -61.59 -45.03
N ALA A 501 -36.81 -61.48 -43.82
CA ALA A 501 -36.46 -62.65 -43.03
C ALA A 501 -37.74 -63.11 -42.36
N THR A 502 -38.41 -64.06 -43.01
CA THR A 502 -39.44 -64.92 -42.42
C THR A 502 -38.93 -65.48 -41.09
N PRO A 503 -39.72 -65.47 -40.01
CA PRO A 503 -39.29 -66.09 -38.76
C PRO A 503 -39.20 -67.61 -38.95
N ARG A 504 -38.07 -68.21 -38.58
CA ARG A 504 -38.01 -69.68 -38.39
C ARG A 504 -38.83 -70.03 -37.14
N PRO A 505 -39.69 -71.04 -37.19
CA PRO A 505 -40.41 -71.50 -36.02
C PRO A 505 -39.49 -72.35 -35.13
N GLU A 506 -39.75 -72.20 -33.83
CA GLU A 506 -39.27 -72.93 -32.64
C GLU A 506 -37.84 -72.65 -32.16
#